data_AF-A0A351C547-F1
#
_entry.id   AF-A0A351C547-F1
#
_cell.length_a   1.000
_cell.length_b   1.000
_cell.length_c   1.000
_cell.angle_alpha   90.00
_cell.angle_beta   90.00
_cell.angle_gamma   90.00
#
_symmetry.space_group_name_H-M   'P 1'
#
loop_
_entity.id
_entity.type
_entity.pdbx_description
1 polymer ?
#
loop_
_entity_poly.entity_id
_entity_poly.type
_entity_poly.pdbx_seq_one_letter_code
_entity_poly.pdbx_strand_id
1 'polypeptide(L)'
;MVVGAVMGFIVALIIEYGSSFFGSVPVGAVLLNMAVFGAMIAYIMQMVSFLYIRDMDLERPYVSPLGKPGAIVAGVIAAVTLLFLFINPEYRPGVYGTAIWFAGGLAYFGFYARHRMILSPEEEFAIEHRGE
;
A
#
# COMPACT_ATOMS: atom_id res chain seq x y z
N MET A 1 10.87 -12.52 7.03
CA MET A 1 10.49 -12.33 8.45
C MET A 1 11.55 -11.57 9.23
N VAL A 2 12.82 -12.03 9.28
CA VAL A 2 13.88 -11.35 10.05
C VAL A 2 14.16 -9.91 9.57
N VAL A 3 14.33 -9.69 8.26
CA VAL A 3 14.64 -8.36 7.72
C VAL A 3 13.53 -7.34 7.99
N GLY A 4 12.27 -7.74 7.83
CA GLY A 4 11.11 -6.87 8.11
C GLY A 4 10.96 -6.55 9.59
N ALA A 5 11.20 -7.53 10.47
CA ALA A 5 11.15 -7.32 11.92
C ALA A 5 12.25 -6.36 12.40
N VAL A 6 13.48 -6.53 11.92
CA VAL A 6 14.61 -5.65 12.24
C VAL A 6 14.34 -4.22 11.76
N MET A 7 13.83 -4.07 10.53
CA MET A 7 13.52 -2.76 9.99
C MET A 7 12.39 -2.06 10.76
N GLY A 8 11.31 -2.78 11.11
CA GLY A 8 10.24 -2.23 11.95
C GLY A 8 10.72 -1.83 13.35
N PHE A 9 11.64 -2.59 13.94
CA PHE A 9 12.24 -2.27 15.23
C PHE A 9 13.11 -1.00 15.17
N ILE A 10 13.90 -0.82 14.10
CA ILE A 10 14.70 0.39 13.88
C ILE A 10 13.80 1.62 13.75
N VAL A 11 12.69 1.52 13.01
CA VAL A 11 11.72 2.62 12.88
C VAL A 11 11.10 2.96 14.24
N ALA A 12 10.74 1.96 15.04
CA ALA A 12 10.21 2.18 16.39
C ALA A 12 11.22 2.92 17.28
N LEU A 13 12.50 2.52 17.25
CA LEU A 13 13.57 3.20 18.00
C LEU A 13 13.78 4.65 17.54
N ILE A 14 13.71 4.92 16.23
CA ILE A 14 13.84 6.28 15.70
C ILE A 14 12.69 7.16 16.18
N ILE A 15 11.47 6.64 16.26
CA ILE A 15 10.31 7.40 16.74
C ILE A 15 10.40 7.63 18.26
N GLU A 16 10.83 6.63 19.02
CA GLU A 16 10.95 6.73 20.48
C GLU A 16 12.07 7.70 20.91
N TYR A 17 13.26 7.60 20.31
CA TYR A 17 14.38 8.50 20.58
C TYR A 17 14.28 9.86 19.85
N GLY A 18 13.53 9.92 18.74
CA GLY A 18 13.21 11.15 18.02
C GLY A 18 12.03 11.94 18.60
N SER A 19 11.42 11.45 19.68
CA SER A 19 10.31 12.11 20.39
C SER A 19 10.64 13.55 20.85
N SER A 20 11.93 13.90 20.98
CA SER A 20 12.37 15.28 21.22
C SER A 20 12.11 16.24 20.05
N PHE A 21 11.97 15.73 18.82
CA PHE A 21 11.65 16.49 17.60
C PHE A 21 10.16 16.43 17.22
N PHE A 22 9.47 15.32 17.52
CA PHE A 22 8.09 15.07 17.09
C PHE A 22 7.02 15.31 18.18
N GLY A 23 7.44 15.62 19.41
CA GLY A 23 6.55 15.78 20.57
C GLY A 23 6.24 14.45 21.25
N SER A 24 5.62 14.50 22.43
CA SER A 24 5.21 13.33 23.21
C SER A 24 4.00 12.62 22.58
N VAL A 25 4.18 12.07 21.38
CA VAL A 25 3.15 11.32 20.66
C VAL A 25 3.35 9.83 20.93
N PRO A 26 2.31 9.06 21.28
CA PRO A 26 2.44 7.62 21.51
C PRO A 26 2.98 6.92 20.25
N VAL A 27 4.15 6.28 20.36
CA VAL A 27 4.83 5.58 19.25
C VAL A 27 3.90 4.57 18.57
N GLY A 28 3.10 3.84 19.36
CA GLY A 28 2.12 2.88 18.83
C GLY A 28 1.03 3.51 17.97
N ALA A 29 0.53 4.70 18.33
CA ALA A 29 -0.48 5.41 17.55
C ALA A 29 0.12 5.90 16.22
N VAL A 30 1.35 6.41 16.24
CA VAL A 30 2.04 6.85 15.01
C VAL A 30 2.26 5.67 14.07
N LEU A 31 2.82 4.55 14.57
CA LEU A 31 3.06 3.34 13.78
C LEU A 31 1.78 2.77 13.18
N LEU A 32 0.68 2.76 13.94
CA LEU A 32 -0.62 2.32 13.44
C LEU A 32 -1.08 3.20 12.27
N ASN A 33 -1.01 4.53 12.42
CA ASN A 33 -1.39 5.46 11.36
C ASN A 33 -0.50 5.31 10.11
N MET A 34 0.77 4.99 10.29
CA MET A 34 1.68 4.69 9.18
C MET A 34 1.24 3.43 8.41
N ALA A 35 0.91 2.36 9.14
CA ALA A 35 0.43 1.12 8.53
C ALA A 35 -0.91 1.32 7.80
N VAL A 36 -1.85 2.05 8.41
CA VAL A 36 -3.16 2.35 7.83
C VAL A 36 -3.01 3.15 6.53
N PHE A 37 -2.12 4.15 6.49
CA PHE A 37 -1.87 4.94 5.28
C PHE A 37 -1.44 4.06 4.09
N GLY A 38 -0.43 3.20 4.31
CA GLY A 38 0.03 2.28 3.27
C GLY A 38 -1.02 1.27 2.84
N ALA A 39 -1.78 0.73 3.81
CA ALA A 39 -2.86 -0.22 3.55
C ALA A 39 -3.99 0.41 2.72
N MET A 40 -4.39 1.66 3.00
CA MET A 40 -5.46 2.33 2.24
C MET A 40 -5.06 2.53 0.76
N ILE A 41 -3.82 2.90 0.48
CA ILE A 41 -3.31 3.01 -0.89
C ILE A 41 -3.37 1.65 -1.60
N ALA A 42 -2.92 0.59 -0.93
CA ALA A 42 -2.98 -0.78 -1.46
C ALA A 42 -4.43 -1.21 -1.75
N TYR A 43 -5.37 -0.91 -0.86
CA TYR A 43 -6.79 -1.22 -1.06
C TYR A 43 -7.41 -0.46 -2.22
N ILE A 44 -7.07 0.82 -2.41
CA ILE A 44 -7.55 1.59 -3.57
C ILE A 44 -7.04 0.94 -4.86
N MET A 45 -5.73 0.64 -4.95
CA MET A 45 -5.16 -0.02 -6.12
C MET A 45 -5.77 -1.41 -6.35
N GLN A 46 -5.98 -2.18 -5.29
CA GLN A 46 -6.61 -3.49 -5.33
C GLN A 46 -8.05 -3.42 -5.86
N MET A 47 -8.86 -2.45 -5.40
CA MET A 47 -10.23 -2.29 -5.88
C MET A 47 -10.28 -1.81 -7.33
N VAL A 48 -9.36 -0.93 -7.75
CA VAL A 48 -9.22 -0.50 -9.15
C VAL A 48 -8.84 -1.68 -10.04
N SER A 49 -7.84 -2.48 -9.64
CA SER A 49 -7.44 -3.70 -10.35
C SER A 49 -8.58 -4.70 -10.47
N PHE A 50 -9.34 -4.92 -9.39
CA PHE A 50 -10.52 -5.78 -9.40
C PHE A 50 -11.58 -5.30 -10.40
N LEU A 51 -11.85 -3.99 -10.47
CA LEU A 51 -12.80 -3.43 -11.42
C LEU A 51 -12.32 -3.60 -12.88
N TYR A 52 -11.02 -3.43 -13.12
CA TYR A 52 -10.42 -3.57 -14.45
C TYR A 52 -10.44 -5.03 -14.95
N ILE A 53 -9.92 -5.97 -14.16
CA ILE A 53 -9.85 -7.40 -14.51
C ILE A 53 -11.25 -7.99 -14.67
N ARG A 54 -12.24 -7.42 -13.98
CA ARG A 54 -13.62 -7.90 -14.05
C ARG A 54 -14.30 -7.67 -15.41
N ASP A 55 -13.78 -6.79 -16.25
CA ASP A 55 -14.28 -6.59 -17.62
C ASP A 55 -13.53 -7.41 -18.67
N MET A 56 -12.51 -8.16 -18.26
CA MET A 56 -11.75 -9.07 -19.12
C MET A 56 -12.35 -10.48 -19.14
N ASP A 57 -12.37 -11.10 -20.32
CA ASP A 57 -12.86 -12.47 -20.54
C ASP A 57 -11.80 -13.49 -20.09
N LEU A 58 -11.73 -13.72 -18.78
CA LEU A 58 -10.89 -14.73 -18.15
C LEU A 58 -11.78 -15.77 -17.48
N GLU A 59 -11.33 -17.03 -17.48
CA GLU A 59 -12.00 -18.11 -16.77
C GLU A 59 -11.91 -17.85 -15.25
N ARG A 60 -13.06 -17.74 -14.56
CA ARG A 60 -13.15 -17.32 -13.15
C ARG A 60 -13.59 -18.47 -12.26
N PRO A 61 -12.66 -19.14 -11.53
CA PRO A 61 -13.01 -20.17 -10.54
C PRO A 61 -13.84 -19.63 -9.36
N TYR A 62 -13.72 -18.31 -9.08
CA TYR A 62 -14.46 -17.64 -8.01
C TYR A 62 -15.03 -16.31 -8.48
N VAL A 63 -16.32 -16.09 -8.23
CA VAL A 63 -17.03 -14.85 -8.55
C VAL A 63 -17.47 -14.18 -7.25
N SER A 64 -17.04 -12.93 -7.04
CA SER A 64 -17.44 -12.15 -5.87
C SER A 64 -18.97 -11.98 -5.80
N PRO A 65 -19.63 -12.36 -4.69
CA PRO A 65 -21.08 -12.25 -4.54
C PRO A 65 -21.58 -10.80 -4.44
N LEU A 66 -20.75 -9.88 -3.95
CA LEU A 66 -21.06 -8.44 -3.85
C LEU A 66 -20.75 -7.67 -5.15
N GLY A 67 -19.96 -8.29 -6.04
CA GLY A 67 -19.65 -7.79 -7.37
C GLY A 67 -19.05 -6.37 -7.45
N LYS A 68 -19.32 -5.68 -8.57
CA LYS A 68 -18.91 -4.29 -8.87
C LYS A 68 -19.27 -3.29 -7.76
N PRO A 69 -20.51 -3.27 -7.21
CA PRO A 69 -20.88 -2.24 -6.24
C PRO A 69 -20.12 -2.38 -4.92
N GLY A 70 -19.82 -3.62 -4.47
CA GLY A 70 -19.02 -3.83 -3.27
C GLY A 70 -17.60 -3.28 -3.38
N ALA A 71 -16.95 -3.48 -4.52
CA ALA A 71 -15.60 -2.95 -4.78
C ALA A 71 -15.57 -1.42 -4.83
N ILE A 72 -16.58 -0.79 -5.44
CA ILE A 72 -16.71 0.67 -5.50
C ILE A 72 -16.87 1.24 -4.09
N VAL A 73 -17.79 0.67 -3.28
CA VAL A 73 -18.03 1.14 -1.91
C VAL A 73 -16.76 0.98 -1.05
N ALA A 74 -16.09 -0.17 -1.14
CA ALA A 74 -14.83 -0.39 -0.41
C ALA A 74 -13.74 0.61 -0.83
N GLY A 75 -13.59 0.87 -2.14
CA GLY A 75 -12.66 1.87 -2.66
C GLY A 75 -12.97 3.29 -2.18
N VAL A 76 -14.26 3.67 -2.14
CA VAL A 76 -14.70 4.97 -1.61
C VAL A 76 -14.41 5.09 -0.12
N ILE A 77 -14.70 4.06 0.67
CA ILE A 77 -14.38 4.05 2.11
C ILE A 77 -12.88 4.22 2.31
N ALA A 78 -12.04 3.47 1.59
CA ALA A 78 -10.59 3.59 1.68
C ALA A 78 -10.10 5.00 1.30
N ALA A 79 -10.66 5.61 0.26
CA ALA A 79 -10.34 6.98 -0.14
C ALA A 79 -10.75 8.01 0.93
N VAL A 80 -11.94 7.86 1.50
CA VAL A 80 -12.41 8.73 2.59
C VAL A 80 -11.51 8.58 3.83
N THR A 81 -11.18 7.35 4.24
CA THR A 81 -10.26 7.10 5.36
C THR A 81 -8.90 7.75 5.13
N LEU A 82 -8.37 7.69 3.91
CA LEU A 82 -7.12 8.34 3.54
C LEU A 82 -7.22 9.86 3.67
N LEU A 83 -8.31 10.48 3.24
CA LEU A 83 -8.55 11.93 3.42
C LEU A 83 -8.65 12.32 4.90
N PHE A 84 -9.36 11.54 5.72
CA PHE A 84 -9.46 11.76 7.16
C PHE A 84 -8.10 11.70 7.87
N LEU A 85 -7.18 10.86 7.38
CA LEU A 85 -5.81 10.77 7.86
C LEU A 85 -5.03 12.09 7.67
N PHE A 86 -5.29 12.84 6.60
CA PHE A 86 -4.64 14.13 6.34
C PHE A 86 -5.25 15.29 7.13
N ILE A 87 -6.55 15.23 7.41
CA ILE A 87 -7.28 16.31 8.09
C ILE A 87 -6.98 16.32 9.60
N ASN A 88 -6.80 15.15 10.21
CA ASN A 88 -6.64 15.05 11.65
C ASN A 88 -5.19 15.37 12.10
N PRO A 89 -4.98 16.42 12.93
CA PRO A 89 -3.65 16.85 13.33
C PRO A 89 -2.84 15.81 14.10
N GLU A 90 -3.51 14.89 14.80
CA GLU A 90 -2.90 13.80 15.56
C GLU A 90 -2.23 12.76 14.64
N TYR A 91 -2.70 12.63 13.40
CA TYR A 91 -2.25 11.63 12.43
C TYR A 91 -1.18 12.16 11.46
N ARG A 92 -1.00 13.49 11.39
CA ARG A 92 -0.04 14.15 10.49
C ARG A 92 1.40 13.63 10.61
N PRO A 93 1.96 13.39 11.82
CA PRO A 93 3.33 12.87 11.93
C PRO A 93 3.51 11.51 11.25
N GLY A 94 2.52 10.61 11.41
CA GLY A 94 2.53 9.29 10.78
C GLY A 94 2.38 9.38 9.26
N VAL A 95 1.55 10.30 8.76
CA VAL A 95 1.39 10.52 7.31
C VAL A 95 2.69 11.01 6.67
N TYR A 96 3.39 11.98 7.27
CA TYR A 96 4.66 12.47 6.73
C TYR A 96 5.75 11.39 6.75
N GLY A 97 5.88 10.64 7.85
CA GLY A 97 6.84 9.54 7.93
C GLY A 97 6.59 8.47 6.87
N THR A 98 5.31 8.13 6.64
CA THR A 98 4.95 7.13 5.63
C THR A 98 5.09 7.65 4.21
N ALA A 99 4.80 8.92 3.96
CA ALA A 99 5.00 9.55 2.66
C ALA A 99 6.49 9.55 2.27
N ILE A 100 7.39 9.87 3.22
CA ILE A 100 8.84 9.80 3.00
C ILE A 100 9.26 8.35 2.72
N TRP A 101 8.73 7.38 3.48
CA TRP A 101 9.01 5.97 3.27
C TRP A 101 8.55 5.48 1.89
N PHE A 102 7.32 5.82 1.48
CA PHE A 102 6.78 5.51 0.16
C PHE A 102 7.58 6.18 -0.95
N ALA A 103 7.98 7.45 -0.77
CA ALA A 103 8.82 8.15 -1.74
C ALA A 103 10.19 7.49 -1.87
N GLY A 104 10.80 7.07 -0.76
CA GLY A 104 12.05 6.30 -0.75
C GLY A 104 11.91 4.94 -1.44
N GLY A 105 10.82 4.22 -1.15
CA GLY A 105 10.49 2.95 -1.81
C GLY A 105 10.25 3.12 -3.31
N LEU A 106 9.55 4.17 -3.73
CA LEU A 106 9.28 4.49 -5.13
C LEU A 106 10.57 4.92 -5.86
N ALA A 107 11.45 5.68 -5.20
CA ALA A 107 12.76 6.02 -5.74
C ALA A 107 13.63 4.76 -5.90
N TYR A 108 13.69 3.90 -4.88
CA TYR A 108 14.39 2.61 -4.98
C TYR A 108 13.84 1.76 -6.14
N PHE A 109 12.52 1.71 -6.27
CA PHE A 109 11.85 1.01 -7.36
C PHE A 109 12.24 1.59 -8.73
N GLY A 110 12.11 2.92 -8.89
CA GLY A 110 12.34 3.62 -10.15
C GLY A 110 13.79 3.66 -10.61
N PHE A 111 14.75 3.69 -9.68
CA PHE A 111 16.18 3.69 -10.01
C PHE A 111 16.76 2.28 -10.11
N TYR A 112 16.42 1.38 -9.19
CA TYR A 112 17.07 0.08 -9.06
C TYR A 112 16.19 -1.11 -9.45
N ALA A 113 14.95 -1.17 -8.96
CA ALA A 113 14.10 -2.34 -9.17
C ALA A 113 13.63 -2.49 -10.63
N ARG A 114 13.32 -1.38 -11.33
CA ARG A 114 12.82 -1.43 -12.72
C ARG A 114 13.75 -2.14 -13.71
N HIS A 115 15.05 -2.16 -13.42
CA HIS A 115 16.08 -2.76 -14.30
C HIS A 115 16.42 -4.21 -13.93
N ARG A 116 15.84 -4.75 -12.85
CA ARG A 116 16.06 -6.13 -12.38
C ARG A 116 14.77 -6.97 -12.32
N MET A 117 13.67 -6.47 -12.85
CA MET A 117 12.45 -7.27 -12.98
C MET A 117 12.64 -8.32 -14.06
N ILE A 118 12.77 -9.55 -13.60
CA ILE A 118 12.51 -10.74 -14.38
C ILE A 118 11.00 -10.74 -14.65
N LEU A 119 10.56 -11.19 -15.85
CA LEU A 119 9.13 -11.24 -16.17
C LEU A 119 8.37 -11.90 -15.04
N SER A 120 7.26 -11.29 -14.66
CA SER A 120 6.34 -11.96 -13.74
C SER A 120 5.79 -13.21 -14.43
N PRO A 121 5.55 -14.32 -13.71
CA PRO A 121 4.99 -15.55 -14.30
C PRO A 121 3.68 -15.31 -15.08
N GLU A 122 2.93 -14.27 -14.72
CA GLU A 122 1.72 -13.84 -15.43
C GLU A 122 2.03 -13.17 -16.79
N GLU A 123 3.14 -12.42 -16.90
CA GLU A 123 3.60 -11.88 -18.19
C GLU A 123 4.17 -12.98 -19.11
N GLU A 124 4.82 -14.00 -18.56
CA GLU A 124 5.25 -15.18 -19.33
C GLU A 124 4.05 -15.94 -19.91
N PHE A 125 3.01 -16.17 -19.10
CA PHE A 125 1.75 -16.80 -19.54
C PHE A 125 1.04 -15.99 -20.64
N ALA A 126 1.03 -14.65 -20.53
CA ALA A 126 0.43 -13.77 -21.52
C ALA A 126 1.19 -13.76 -22.87
N ILE A 127 2.50 -13.99 -22.86
CA ILE A 127 3.30 -14.13 -24.09
C ILE A 127 3.03 -15.49 -24.76
N GLU A 128 2.92 -16.56 -23.96
CA GLU A 128 2.65 -17.90 -24.46
C GLU A 128 1.29 -18.01 -25.16
N HIS A 129 0.25 -17.37 -24.61
CA HIS A 129 -1.12 -17.38 -25.16
C HIS A 129 -1.38 -16.35 -26.27
N ARG A 130 -0.43 -15.46 -26.55
CA ARG A 130 -0.52 -14.46 -27.65
C ARG A 130 0.13 -14.97 -28.94
N GLY A 131 0.75 -16.14 -28.91
CA GLY A 131 1.45 -16.78 -30.02
C GLY A 131 0.63 -17.79 -30.83
N GLU A 132 -0.66 -17.99 -30.51
CA GLU A 132 -1.64 -18.76 -31.30
C GLU A 132 -2.63 -17.84 -32.02
#